data_AF-A0A3D2AAT8-F1
#
_entry.id   AF-A0A3D2AAT8-F1
#
_cell.length_a   1.000
_cell.length_b   1.000
_cell.length_c   1.000
_cell.angle_alpha   90.00
_cell.angle_beta   90.00
_cell.angle_gamma   90.00
#
_symmetry.space_group_name_H-M   'P 1'
#
loop_
_entity.id
_entity.type
_entity.pdbx_description
1 polymer ?
#
loop_
_entity_poly.entity_id
_entity_poly.type
_entity_poly.pdbx_seq_one_letter_code
_entity_poly.pdbx_strand_id
1 'polypeptide(L)' 'MPPKRSRLKQRDFDKEMYKWRHLIENFFCKLKDFKKIAMRAEKTDESFAANIYLAATIIHLR' A
#
# COMPACT_ATOMS: atom_id res chain seq x y z
N MET A 1 -4.41 13.48 3.87
CA MET A 1 -3.94 13.06 5.20
C MET A 1 -4.78 13.75 6.25
N PRO A 2 -5.15 13.06 7.34
CA PRO A 2 -5.98 13.64 8.37
C PRO A 2 -5.17 14.74 9.09
N PRO A 3 -5.83 15.80 9.55
CA PRO A 3 -5.17 16.88 10.24
C PRO A 3 -4.58 16.36 11.56
N LYS A 4 -3.34 16.79 11.85
CA LYS A 4 -2.70 16.46 13.12
C LYS A 4 -3.48 17.14 14.25
N ARG A 5 -3.80 16.40 15.32
CA ARG A 5 -4.61 16.87 16.45
C ARG A 5 -4.07 18.17 17.08
N SER A 6 -2.77 18.41 17.01
CA SER A 6 -2.09 19.60 17.56
C SER A 6 -2.09 20.83 16.63
N ARG A 7 -2.73 20.80 15.46
CA ARG A 7 -2.82 21.99 14.59
C ARG A 7 -3.81 23.01 15.15
N LEU A 8 -3.36 24.26 15.25
CA LEU A 8 -4.21 25.43 15.57
C LEU A 8 -5.36 25.61 14.58
N LYS A 9 -5.11 25.40 13.27
CA LYS A 9 -6.15 25.38 12.23
C LYS A 9 -6.31 23.96 11.68
N GLN A 10 -7.42 23.33 12.02
CA GLN A 10 -7.80 22.04 11.46
C GLN A 10 -8.15 22.23 9.98
N ARG A 11 -7.69 21.30 9.13
CA ARG A 11 -8.11 21.24 7.73
C ARG A 11 -9.36 20.38 7.67
N ASP A 12 -10.34 20.81 6.89
CA ASP A 12 -11.47 19.97 6.57
C ASP A 12 -10.98 18.77 5.75
N PHE A 13 -11.45 17.58 6.10
CA PHE A 13 -11.14 16.35 5.39
C PHE A 13 -12.32 15.40 5.55
N ASP A 14 -12.62 14.67 4.49
CA ASP A 14 -13.66 13.66 4.53
C ASP A 14 -13.16 12.45 5.33
N LYS A 15 -13.77 12.26 6.51
CA LYS A 15 -13.47 11.13 7.41
C LYS A 15 -13.92 9.80 6.83
N GLU A 16 -15.05 9.76 6.14
CA GLU A 16 -15.56 8.55 5.52
C GLU A 16 -14.65 8.13 4.36
N MET A 17 -14.25 9.07 3.51
CA MET A 17 -13.25 8.82 2.46
C MET A 17 -11.93 8.32 3.06
N TYR A 18 -11.50 8.92 4.17
CA TYR A 18 -10.24 8.54 4.83
C TYR A 18 -10.28 7.14 5.45
N LYS A 19 -11.46 6.65 5.89
CA LYS A 19 -11.60 5.28 6.41
C LYS A 19 -11.16 4.25 5.39
N TRP A 20 -11.44 4.43 4.10
CA TRP A 20 -11.09 3.48 3.03
C TRP A 20 -9.58 3.29 2.83
N ARG A 21 -8.73 4.13 3.44
CA ARG A 21 -7.27 4.00 3.40
C ARG A 21 -6.78 2.64 3.92
N HIS A 22 -7.48 2.01 4.86
CA HIS A 22 -7.07 0.70 5.36
C HIS A 22 -7.08 -0.37 4.25
N LEU A 23 -7.90 -0.24 3.20
CA LEU A 23 -7.93 -1.19 2.09
C LEU A 23 -6.59 -1.22 1.34
N ILE A 24 -6.06 -0.05 1.00
CA ILE A 24 -4.78 0.05 0.31
C ILE A 24 -3.60 -0.30 1.22
N GLU A 25 -3.68 0.04 2.52
CA GLU A 25 -2.66 -0.36 3.50
C GLU A 25 -2.62 -1.88 3.69
N ASN A 26 -3.78 -2.54 3.76
CA ASN A 26 -3.89 -3.99 3.83
C ASN A 26 -3.31 -4.65 2.57
N PHE A 27 -3.57 -4.10 1.39
CA PHE A 27 -2.99 -4.59 0.15
C PHE A 27 -1.46 -4.50 0.14
N PHE A 28 -0.89 -3.38 0.55
CA PHE A 28 0.57 -3.25 0.67
C PHE A 28 1.16 -4.13 1.76
N CYS A 29 0.43 -4.38 2.83
CA CYS A 29 0.83 -5.32 3.87
C CYS A 29 0.99 -6.73 3.26
N LYS A 30 -0.03 -7.21 2.54
CA LYS A 30 0.01 -8.50 1.83
C LYS A 30 1.11 -8.58 0.78
N LEU A 31 1.36 -7.49 0.03
CA LEU A 31 2.47 -7.45 -0.92
C LEU A 31 3.84 -7.61 -0.25
N LYS A 32 3.99 -7.13 0.99
CA LYS A 32 5.23 -7.28 1.75
C LYS A 32 5.42 -8.68 2.36
N ASP A 33 4.40 -9.53 2.38
CA ASP A 33 4.57 -10.94 2.76
C ASP A 33 5.43 -11.70 1.73
N PHE A 34 5.47 -11.23 0.50
CA PHE A 34 6.33 -11.80 -0.55
C PHE A 34 7.78 -11.36 -0.32
N LYS A 35 8.62 -12.27 0.19
CA LYS A 35 10.04 -12.04 0.51
C LYS A 35 10.82 -11.34 -0.60
N LYS A 36 10.59 -11.71 -1.87
CA LYS A 36 11.24 -11.09 -3.04
C LYS A 36 10.91 -9.59 -3.18
N ILE A 37 9.67 -9.22 -2.91
CA ILE A 37 9.19 -7.83 -2.95
C ILE A 37 9.73 -7.07 -1.73
N ALA A 38 9.59 -7.63 -0.53
CA ALA A 38 10.02 -7.00 0.72
C ALA A 38 11.52 -6.70 0.75
N MET A 39 12.36 -7.61 0.24
CA MET A 39 13.81 -7.46 0.22
C MET A 39 14.33 -6.74 -1.02
N ARG A 40 13.47 -6.44 -2.00
CA ARG A 40 13.87 -6.00 -3.35
C ARG A 40 15.00 -6.88 -3.90
N ALA A 41 14.77 -8.19 -3.90
CA ALA A 41 15.80 -9.18 -4.22
C ALA A 41 16.08 -9.30 -5.73
N GLU A 42 15.27 -8.66 -6.57
CA GLU A 42 15.33 -8.73 -8.02
C GLU A 42 16.38 -7.76 -8.57
N LYS A 43 17.16 -8.21 -9.56
CA LYS A 43 18.32 -7.48 -10.08
C LYS A 43 17.94 -6.35 -11.04
N THR A 44 16.85 -6.51 -11.78
CA THR A 44 16.35 -5.51 -12.73
C THR A 44 15.03 -4.93 -12.25
N ASP A 45 14.77 -3.68 -12.60
CA ASP A 45 13.49 -3.04 -12.26
C ASP A 45 12.32 -3.71 -13.00
N GLU A 46 12.56 -4.26 -14.19
CA GLU A 46 11.57 -5.01 -14.96
C GLU A 46 11.15 -6.29 -14.24
N SER A 47 12.12 -7.08 -13.73
CA SER A 47 11.80 -8.33 -13.02
C SER A 47 11.18 -8.03 -11.65
N PHE A 48 11.57 -6.93 -11.00
CA PHE A 48 10.91 -6.46 -9.79
C PHE A 48 9.44 -6.06 -10.05
N ALA A 49 9.18 -5.29 -11.11
CA ALA A 49 7.83 -4.89 -11.49
C ALA A 49 6.97 -6.11 -11.85
N ALA A 50 7.49 -7.05 -12.64
CA ALA A 50 6.80 -8.29 -12.99
C ALA A 50 6.38 -9.09 -11.73
N ASN A 51 7.27 -9.19 -10.73
CA ASN A 51 6.94 -9.86 -9.47
C ASN A 51 5.84 -9.12 -8.69
N ILE A 52 5.83 -7.78 -8.69
CA ILE A 52 4.75 -7.00 -8.07
C ILE A 52 3.41 -7.29 -8.76
N TYR A 53 3.36 -7.28 -10.09
CA TYR A 53 2.14 -7.57 -10.85
C TYR A 53 1.64 -8.99 -10.60
N LEU A 54 2.54 -9.97 -10.56
CA LEU A 54 2.20 -11.35 -10.25
C LEU A 54 1.61 -11.48 -8.84
N ALA A 55 2.28 -10.91 -7.83
CA ALA A 55 1.78 -10.92 -6.45
C ALA A 55 0.44 -10.21 -6.31
N ALA A 56 0.26 -9.07 -6.99
CA ALA A 56 -1.01 -8.35 -7.02
C ALA A 56 -2.14 -9.20 -7.63
N THR A 57 -1.86 -9.92 -8.72
CA THR A 57 -2.82 -10.83 -9.37
C THR A 57 -3.22 -11.97 -8.43
N ILE A 58 -2.25 -12.56 -7.72
CA ILE A 58 -2.51 -13.63 -6.73
C ILE A 58 -3.37 -13.10 -5.57
N ILE A 59 -3.08 -11.91 -5.06
CA ILE A 59 -3.87 -11.29 -3.98
C ILE A 59 -5.30 -11.00 -4.45
N HIS A 60 -5.50 -10.63 -5.72
CA HIS A 60 -6.82 -10.33 -6.28
C HIS A 60 -7.66 -11.58 -6.55
N LEU A 61 -7.04 -12.68 -6.96
CA LEU A 61 -7.73 -13.94 -7.26
C LEU A 61 -8.13 -14.73 -6.00
N ARG A 62 -7.55 -14.40 -4.85
CA ARG A 62 -7.80 -15.04 -3.56
C ARG A 62 -9.00 -14.41 -2.83
#